data_AF-A0A1D1W9A7-F1
#
_entry.id   AF-A0A1D1W9A7-F1
#
_cell.length_a   1.000
_cell.length_b   1.000
_cell.length_c   1.000
_cell.angle_alpha   90.00
_cell.angle_beta   90.00
_cell.angle_gamma   90.00
#
_symmetry.space_group_name_H-M   'P 1'
#
loop_
_entity.id
_entity.type
_entity.pdbx_description
1 polymer ?
#
loop_
_entity_poly.entity_id
_entity_poly.type
_entity_poly.pdbx_seq_one_letter_code
_entity_poly.pdbx_strand_id
1 'polypeptide(L)'
;QLMEGNETLKVVIFAHHNYVLSQLYGALSETYRGIRIDGSTAPEDRKVLCDTFQQDDNCRIAVLSITACSTGLTLTAASVVVFAELYWNPGILAQAEDRLHRLGQRNNVTVV
;
A
#
# COMPACT_ATOMS: atom_id res chain seq x y z
N GLN A 1 -13.96 -10.65 2.06
CA GLN A 1 -15.02 -9.61 2.11
C GLN A 1 -14.72 -8.37 1.25
N LEU A 2 -13.71 -7.51 1.50
CA LEU A 2 -13.51 -6.30 0.67
C LEU A 2 -13.07 -6.56 -0.78
N MET A 3 -12.23 -7.57 -1.03
CA MET A 3 -11.70 -7.89 -2.35
C MET A 3 -12.49 -9.01 -3.08
N GLU A 4 -13.56 -9.50 -2.47
CA GLU A 4 -14.29 -10.68 -2.90
C GLU A 4 -15.30 -10.29 -3.99
N GLY A 5 -15.18 -10.88 -5.19
CA GLY A 5 -16.04 -10.57 -6.35
C GLY A 5 -15.65 -9.33 -7.18
N ASN A 6 -14.60 -8.60 -6.80
CA ASN A 6 -14.07 -7.48 -7.59
C ASN A 6 -12.63 -7.80 -7.99
N GLU A 7 -12.39 -8.15 -9.26
CA GLU A 7 -11.08 -8.62 -9.74
C GLU A 7 -10.07 -7.49 -9.97
N THR A 8 -10.52 -6.23 -10.09
CA THR A 8 -9.66 -5.07 -10.40
C THR A 8 -9.30 -4.23 -9.18
N LEU A 9 -9.92 -4.51 -8.02
CA LEU A 9 -9.66 -3.79 -6.79
C LEU A 9 -8.20 -3.99 -6.35
N LYS A 10 -7.49 -2.87 -6.14
CA LYS A 10 -6.15 -2.82 -5.53
C LYS A 10 -6.18 -2.13 -4.18
N VAL A 11 -5.55 -2.75 -3.18
CA VAL A 11 -5.57 -2.29 -1.79
C VAL A 11 -4.15 -1.97 -1.32
N VAL A 12 -3.99 -0.81 -0.68
CA VAL A 12 -2.77 -0.44 0.07
C VAL A 12 -3.05 -0.60 1.56
N ILE A 13 -2.13 -1.23 2.28
CA ILE A 13 -2.23 -1.45 3.72
C ILE A 13 -0.99 -0.85 4.37
N PHE A 14 -1.20 0.12 5.26
CA PHE A 14 -0.16 0.74 6.04
C PHE A 14 -0.08 0.14 7.43
N ALA A 15 1.14 -0.19 7.87
CA ALA A 15 1.44 -0.56 9.24
C ALA A 15 2.80 0.01 9.67
N HIS A 16 3.08 0.06 10.96
CA HIS A 16 4.32 0.59 11.50
C HIS A 16 5.31 -0.53 11.84
N HIS A 17 4.87 -1.56 12.58
CA HIS A 17 5.76 -2.57 13.11
C HIS A 17 6.11 -3.63 12.06
N ASN A 18 7.41 -3.93 11.90
CA ASN A 18 7.90 -4.95 10.97
C ASN A 18 7.27 -6.34 11.21
N TYR A 19 6.95 -6.67 12.46
CA TYR A 19 6.23 -7.89 12.78
C TYR A 19 4.84 -7.90 12.15
N VAL A 20 4.07 -6.81 12.31
CA VAL A 20 2.73 -6.66 11.73
C VAL A 20 2.78 -6.66 10.21
N LEU A 21 3.73 -5.93 9.60
CA LEU A 21 3.97 -5.95 8.15
C LEU A 21 4.23 -7.38 7.64
N SER A 22 5.06 -8.15 8.35
CA SER A 22 5.37 -9.54 7.98
C SER A 22 4.16 -10.46 8.09
N GLN A 23 3.38 -10.35 9.17
CA GLN A 23 2.18 -11.16 9.36
C GLN A 23 1.09 -10.84 8.33
N LEU A 24 0.83 -9.55 8.09
CA LEU A 24 -0.14 -9.10 7.09
C LEU A 24 0.26 -9.56 5.68
N TYR A 25 1.51 -9.34 5.30
CA TYR A 25 1.98 -9.74 3.97
C TYR A 25 1.94 -11.26 3.80
N GLY A 26 2.40 -12.02 4.80
CA GLY A 26 2.36 -13.48 4.78
C GLY A 26 0.95 -14.01 4.56
N ALA A 27 -0.01 -13.61 5.41
CA ALA A 27 -1.39 -14.08 5.33
C ALA A 27 -2.07 -13.70 4.01
N LEU A 28 -1.85 -12.48 3.51
CA LEU A 28 -2.50 -12.03 2.27
C LEU A 28 -1.86 -12.64 1.02
N SER A 29 -0.56 -12.91 1.04
CA SER A 29 0.18 -13.47 -0.09
C SER A 29 -0.23 -14.90 -0.45
N GLU A 30 -0.89 -15.62 0.46
CA GLU A 30 -1.47 -16.94 0.20
C GLU A 30 -2.64 -16.90 -0.79
N THR A 31 -3.34 -15.76 -0.87
CA THR A 31 -4.56 -15.58 -1.68
C THR A 31 -4.36 -14.58 -2.81
N TYR A 32 -3.61 -13.50 -2.57
CA TYR A 32 -3.46 -12.39 -3.51
C TYR A 32 -1.99 -12.09 -3.76
N ARG A 33 -1.62 -11.88 -5.02
CA ARG A 33 -0.29 -11.42 -5.36
C ARG A 33 -0.13 -9.95 -4.97
N GLY A 34 1.05 -9.61 -4.45
CA GLY A 34 1.31 -8.28 -3.96
C GLY A 34 2.78 -7.94 -3.77
N ILE A 35 3.00 -6.76 -3.21
CA ILE A 35 4.31 -6.24 -2.84
C ILE A 35 4.36 -5.88 -1.36
N ARG A 36 5.59 -5.80 -0.84
CA ARG A 36 5.89 -5.22 0.46
C ARG A 36 7.02 -4.20 0.33
N ILE A 37 6.86 -3.04 0.96
CA ILE A 37 7.93 -2.03 1.06
C ILE A 37 8.04 -1.57 2.51
N ASP A 38 9.24 -1.62 3.06
CA ASP A 38 9.53 -1.11 4.39
C ASP A 38 10.93 -0.46 4.45
N GLY A 39 11.38 -0.15 5.66
CA GLY A 39 12.67 0.53 5.88
C GLY A 39 13.89 -0.27 5.40
N SER A 40 13.76 -1.59 5.23
CA SER A 40 14.83 -2.47 4.73
C SER A 40 14.87 -2.58 3.21
N THR A 41 13.81 -2.16 2.52
CA THR A 41 13.75 -2.20 1.05
C THR A 41 14.71 -1.18 0.44
N ALA A 42 15.62 -1.65 -0.40
CA ALA A 42 16.60 -0.83 -1.09
C ALA A 42 15.90 0.24 -1.97
N PRO A 43 16.39 1.49 -2.02
CA PRO A 43 15.74 2.58 -2.77
C PRO A 43 15.42 2.24 -4.24
N GLU A 44 16.30 1.52 -4.92
CA GLU A 44 16.16 1.05 -6.29
C GLU A 44 14.98 0.07 -6.45
N ASP A 45 14.78 -0.83 -5.50
CA ASP A 45 13.72 -1.83 -5.54
C ASP A 45 12.34 -1.21 -5.25
N ARG A 46 12.29 -0.14 -4.45
CA ARG A 46 11.02 0.55 -4.13
C ARG A 46 10.31 1.01 -5.39
N LYS A 47 11.06 1.54 -6.35
CA LYS A 47 10.50 1.99 -7.63
C LYS A 47 9.94 0.80 -8.42
N VAL A 48 10.70 -0.28 -8.54
CA VAL A 48 10.29 -1.49 -9.27
C VAL A 48 9.02 -2.09 -8.67
N LEU A 49 8.95 -2.18 -7.34
CA LEU A 49 7.79 -2.68 -6.62
C LEU A 49 6.58 -1.76 -6.83
N CYS A 50 6.74 -0.44 -6.69
CA CYS A 50 5.67 0.51 -6.98
C CYS A 50 5.17 0.40 -8.42
N ASP A 51 6.07 0.31 -9.40
CA ASP A 51 5.71 0.16 -10.81
C ASP A 51 4.95 -1.16 -11.03
N THR A 52 5.37 -2.25 -10.37
CA THR A 52 4.65 -3.53 -10.37
C THR A 52 3.23 -3.37 -9.84
N PHE A 53 3.05 -2.75 -8.69
CA PHE A 53 1.71 -2.50 -8.14
C PHE A 53 0.86 -1.60 -9.03
N GLN A 54 1.47 -0.62 -9.70
CA GLN A 54 0.75 0.32 -10.57
C GLN A 54 0.32 -0.31 -11.91
N GLN A 55 1.14 -1.20 -12.47
CA GLN A 55 1.01 -1.66 -13.87
C GLN A 55 0.53 -3.11 -14.00
N ASP A 56 0.79 -3.98 -13.02
CA ASP A 56 0.38 -5.38 -13.07
C ASP A 56 -0.99 -5.55 -12.42
N ASP A 57 -2.01 -5.88 -13.21
CA ASP A 57 -3.39 -6.07 -12.72
C ASP A 57 -3.52 -7.26 -11.76
N ASN A 58 -2.60 -8.22 -11.80
CA ASN A 58 -2.55 -9.32 -10.84
C ASN A 58 -1.94 -8.90 -9.49
N CYS A 59 -1.18 -7.81 -9.46
CA CYS A 59 -0.63 -7.28 -8.21
C CYS A 59 -1.68 -6.43 -7.50
N ARG A 60 -2.40 -7.05 -6.57
CA ARG A 60 -3.62 -6.49 -5.99
C ARG A 60 -3.45 -5.93 -4.58
N ILE A 61 -2.39 -6.31 -3.88
CA ILE A 61 -2.10 -5.81 -2.52
C ILE A 61 -0.73 -5.13 -2.46
N ALA A 62 -0.63 -4.06 -1.68
CA ALA A 62 0.64 -3.44 -1.31
C ALA A 62 0.66 -3.23 0.21
N VAL A 63 1.61 -3.88 0.89
CA VAL A 63 1.81 -3.75 2.34
C VAL A 63 3.01 -2.84 2.58
N LEU A 64 2.77 -1.64 3.11
CA LEU A 64 3.77 -0.58 3.17
C LEU A 64 4.00 -0.12 4.61
N SER A 65 5.24 0.17 4.97
CA SER A 65 5.49 0.85 6.25
C SER A 65 4.93 2.28 6.20
N ILE A 66 4.32 2.76 7.28
CA ILE A 66 3.81 4.14 7.38
C ILE A 66 4.92 5.16 7.10
N THR A 67 6.15 4.85 7.51
CA THR A 67 7.33 5.70 7.29
C THR A 67 7.79 5.73 5.82
N ALA A 68 7.44 4.73 5.00
CA ALA A 68 7.79 4.71 3.58
C ALA A 68 7.05 5.76 2.75
N CYS A 69 5.94 6.33 3.26
CA CYS A 69 5.20 7.43 2.59
C CYS A 69 6.03 8.70 2.39
N SER A 70 7.06 8.90 3.23
CA SER A 70 7.96 10.05 3.15
C SER A 70 8.88 10.03 1.92
N THR A 71 9.04 8.88 1.25
CA THR A 71 10.00 8.72 0.15
C THR A 71 9.43 8.96 -1.25
N GLY A 72 8.24 9.56 -1.36
CA GLY A 72 7.68 9.98 -2.65
C GLY A 72 7.14 8.86 -3.52
N LEU A 73 6.69 7.75 -2.93
CA LEU A 73 6.05 6.64 -3.65
C LEU A 73 4.77 7.13 -4.35
N THR A 74 4.49 6.59 -5.53
CA THR A 74 3.26 6.89 -6.30
C THR A 74 2.37 5.65 -6.32
N LEU A 75 1.16 5.76 -5.76
CA LEU A 75 0.25 4.62 -5.49
C LEU A 75 -1.15 4.87 -6.08
N THR A 76 -1.22 5.56 -7.22
CA THR A 76 -2.46 6.07 -7.83
C THR A 76 -3.42 4.98 -8.33
N ALA A 77 -2.96 3.73 -8.48
CA ALA A 77 -3.79 2.58 -8.84
C ALA A 77 -4.57 2.01 -7.63
N ALA A 78 -4.22 2.41 -6.40
CA ALA A 78 -4.93 1.97 -5.20
C ALA A 78 -6.38 2.47 -5.21
N SER A 79 -7.33 1.60 -4.90
CA SER A 79 -8.75 1.93 -4.77
C SER A 79 -9.18 1.98 -3.30
N VAL A 80 -8.46 1.26 -2.43
CA VAL A 80 -8.73 1.22 -0.99
C VAL A 80 -7.41 1.34 -0.25
N VAL A 81 -7.46 2.06 0.86
CA VAL A 81 -6.35 2.30 1.76
C VAL A 81 -6.79 1.90 3.15
N VAL A 82 -5.98 1.07 3.81
CA VAL A 82 -6.25 0.61 5.17
C VAL A 82 -5.07 0.99 6.05
N PHE A 83 -5.31 1.71 7.14
CA PHE A 83 -4.32 1.89 8.19
C PHE A 83 -4.52 0.80 9.23
N ALA A 84 -3.75 -0.29 9.10
CA ALA A 84 -3.79 -1.39 10.07
C ALA A 84 -3.23 -0.99 11.44
N GLU A 85 -2.40 0.05 11.49
CA GLU A 85 -1.88 0.65 12.71
C GLU A 85 -1.92 2.17 12.62
N LEU A 86 -2.08 2.82 13.77
CA LEU A 86 -1.87 4.26 13.90
C LEU A 86 -0.39 4.56 14.15
N TYR A 87 0.01 5.77 13.76
CA TYR A 87 1.35 6.28 14.01
C TYR A 87 1.28 7.52 14.90
N TRP A 88 2.28 7.70 15.76
CA TRP A 88 2.30 8.76 16.77
C TRP A 88 2.30 10.17 16.16
N ASN A 89 2.80 10.31 14.93
CA ASN A 89 2.81 11.57 14.21
C ASN A 89 1.64 11.63 13.20
N PRO A 90 0.60 12.44 13.46
CA PRO A 90 -0.55 12.55 12.57
C PRO A 90 -0.19 13.16 11.21
N GLY A 91 0.84 13.99 11.12
CA GLY A 91 1.28 14.59 9.85
C GLY A 91 1.81 13.54 8.86
N ILE A 92 2.37 12.43 9.35
CA ILE A 92 2.82 11.33 8.49
C ILE A 92 1.63 10.52 7.97
N LEU A 93 0.58 10.34 8.77
CA LEU A 93 -0.66 9.69 8.31
C LEU A 93 -1.36 10.55 7.26
N ALA A 94 -1.48 11.86 7.49
CA ALA A 94 -2.05 12.79 6.52
C ALA A 94 -1.24 12.79 5.22
N GLN A 95 0.09 12.78 5.30
CA GLN A 95 0.94 12.67 4.12
C GLN A 95 0.73 11.34 3.39
N ALA A 96 0.56 10.22 4.12
CA ALA A 96 0.26 8.92 3.52
C ALA A 96 -1.06 8.96 2.73
N GLU A 97 -2.11 9.53 3.33
CA GLU A 97 -3.41 9.73 2.69
C GLU A 97 -3.32 10.63 1.44
N ASP A 98 -2.60 11.75 1.53
CA ASP A 98 -2.39 12.67 0.40
C ASP A 98 -1.72 11.99 -0.81
N ARG A 99 -0.87 10.98 -0.60
CA ARG A 99 -0.26 10.22 -1.70
C ARG A 99 -1.27 9.41 -2.51
N LEU A 100 -2.43 9.13 -1.92
CA LEU A 100 -3.46 8.28 -2.48
C LEU A 100 -4.56 9.11 -3.14
N HIS A 101 -4.82 10.33 -2.65
CA HIS A 101 -5.75 11.29 -3.28
C HIS A 101 -5.11 12.19 -4.35
N ARG A 102 -3.92 11.81 -4.84
CA ARG A 102 -3.12 12.61 -5.77
C ARG A 102 -3.73 12.67 -7.19
N LEU A 103 -3.53 13.79 -7.89
CA LEU A 103 -3.81 13.94 -9.33
C LEU A 103 -3.22 12.77 -10.15
N GLY A 104 -4.07 12.07 -10.91
CA GLY A 104 -3.71 10.87 -11.68
C GLY A 104 -4.25 9.55 -11.08
N GLN A 105 -4.94 9.64 -9.95
CA GLN A 105 -5.68 8.52 -9.36
C GLN A 105 -6.84 8.09 -10.29
N ARG A 106 -7.02 6.78 -10.48
CA ARG A 106 -7.97 6.20 -11.46
C ARG A 106 -9.34 5.78 -10.90
N ASN A 107 -9.47 5.58 -9.59
CA ASN A 107 -10.63 4.99 -8.89
C ASN A 107 -10.96 5.72 -7.57
N ASN A 108 -12.23 5.97 -7.24
CA ASN A 108 -12.56 6.61 -5.95
C ASN A 108 -11.89 5.91 -4.75
N VAL A 109 -11.07 6.62 -3.98
CA VAL A 109 -10.26 6.04 -2.90
C VAL A 109 -11.06 6.01 -1.61
N THR A 110 -11.17 4.84 -0.99
CA THR A 110 -11.74 4.69 0.34
C THR A 110 -10.62 4.51 1.36
N VAL A 111 -10.60 5.35 2.40
CA VAL A 111 -9.66 5.26 3.52
C VAL A 111 -10.39 4.65 4.72
N VAL A 112 -9.80 3.61 5.32
CA VAL A 112 -10.34 2.84 6.45
C VAL A 112 -9.34 2.76 7.59
#